data_AF-E9HA36-F1
#
_entry.id   AF-E9HA36-F1
#
_cell.length_a   1.000
_cell.length_b   1.000
_cell.length_c   1.000
_cell.angle_alpha   90.00
_cell.angle_beta   90.00
_cell.angle_gamma   90.00
#
_symmetry.space_group_name_H-M   'P 1'
#
loop_
_entity.id
_entity.type
_entity.pdbx_description
1 polymer ?
#
loop_
_entity_poly.entity_id
_entity_poly.type
_entity_poly.pdbx_seq_one_letter_code
_entity_poly.pdbx_strand_id
1 'polypeptide(L)'
;MIHHGVVGRFTVVVTPLDTFQLLFFALFGLTQPADLRMETAQPEWTLFFYKIVFGFYMLVTTVVLINMLIAMMSDTYQRIQAQSDVEWKFGLAKLVRAMHRTAATPSPLNLFTSWISYLWQLSRKQESNALGVVRPAPLSSQMSIIGDRNSLEHVTDWRVVVKQYISNNLSQCN
;
A
#
# COMPACT_ATOMS: atom_id res chain seq x y z
N MET A 1 -62.27 -23.04 47.11
CA MET A 1 -61.56 -21.75 47.17
C MET A 1 -60.08 -21.99 47.02
N ILE A 2 -59.55 -22.08 45.79
CA ILE A 2 -58.14 -21.80 45.46
C ILE A 2 -58.16 -21.21 44.05
N HIS A 3 -57.97 -19.90 43.96
CA HIS A 3 -57.76 -19.16 42.71
C HIS A 3 -56.29 -19.35 42.32
N HIS A 4 -56.02 -20.13 41.28
CA HIS A 4 -54.73 -20.06 40.58
C HIS A 4 -54.71 -18.76 39.76
N GLY A 5 -54.13 -17.72 40.33
CA GLY A 5 -53.73 -16.54 39.58
C GLY A 5 -52.65 -16.94 38.59
N VAL A 6 -53.04 -17.12 37.33
CA VAL A 6 -52.11 -17.17 36.20
C VAL A 6 -51.50 -15.78 36.11
N VAL A 7 -50.31 -15.64 36.69
CA VAL A 7 -49.46 -14.47 36.52
C VAL A 7 -49.12 -14.42 35.04
N GLY A 8 -49.74 -13.49 34.31
CA GLY A 8 -49.41 -13.17 32.93
C GLY A 8 -47.95 -12.72 32.88
N ARG A 9 -47.06 -13.63 32.51
CA ARG A 9 -45.69 -13.30 32.12
C ARG A 9 -45.80 -12.43 30.88
N PHE A 10 -45.46 -11.15 31.01
CA PHE A 10 -45.07 -10.32 29.88
C PHE A 10 -43.82 -10.95 29.25
N THR A 11 -44.00 -11.94 28.38
CA THR A 11 -42.90 -12.53 27.61
C THR A 11 -42.45 -11.49 26.61
N VAL A 12 -41.42 -10.72 26.94
CA VAL A 12 -40.67 -9.94 25.96
C VAL A 12 -40.01 -10.96 25.04
N VAL A 13 -40.60 -11.19 23.87
CA VAL A 13 -40.18 -12.25 22.93
C VAL A 13 -38.87 -11.90 22.22
N VAL A 14 -38.47 -10.62 22.22
CA VAL A 14 -37.23 -10.15 21.59
C VAL A 14 -36.70 -8.97 22.38
N THR A 15 -35.45 -9.04 22.81
CA THR A 15 -34.84 -7.93 23.54
C THR A 15 -34.39 -6.83 22.57
N PRO A 16 -34.23 -5.58 23.05
CA PRO A 16 -33.65 -4.51 22.23
C PRO A 16 -32.24 -4.86 21.71
N LEU A 17 -31.48 -5.67 22.45
CA LEU A 17 -30.15 -6.11 22.06
C LEU A 17 -30.19 -7.11 20.89
N ASP A 18 -31.12 -8.07 20.93
CA ASP A 18 -31.34 -9.02 19.83
C ASP A 18 -31.75 -8.28 18.55
N THR A 19 -32.59 -7.25 18.72
CA THR A 19 -32.99 -6.37 17.61
C THR A 19 -31.80 -5.64 17.01
N PHE A 20 -30.89 -5.11 17.84
CA PHE A 20 -29.64 -4.50 17.38
C PHE A 20 -28.74 -5.47 16.60
N GLN A 21 -28.59 -6.71 17.09
CA GLN A 21 -27.81 -7.74 16.41
C GLN A 21 -28.41 -8.08 15.03
N LEU A 22 -29.73 -8.22 14.95
CA LEU A 22 -30.44 -8.45 13.68
C LEU A 22 -30.30 -7.25 12.73
N LEU A 23 -30.35 -6.02 13.24
CA LEU A 23 -30.10 -4.80 12.45
C LEU A 23 -28.66 -4.70 11.94
N PHE A 24 -27.68 -5.18 12.73
CA PHE A 24 -26.28 -5.25 12.30
C PHE A 24 -26.09 -6.25 11.15
N PHE A 25 -26.66 -7.45 11.27
CA PHE A 25 -26.60 -8.45 10.19
C PHE A 25 -27.43 -8.04 8.97
N ALA A 26 -28.48 -7.23 9.15
CA ALA A 26 -29.23 -6.62 8.05
C ALA A 26 -28.33 -5.77 7.14
N LEU A 27 -27.33 -5.05 7.68
CA LEU A 27 -26.39 -4.24 6.87
C LEU A 27 -25.58 -5.07 5.86
N PHE A 28 -25.30 -6.33 6.18
CA PHE A 28 -24.65 -7.28 5.27
C PHE A 28 -25.66 -8.01 4.36
N GLY A 29 -26.95 -7.70 4.45
CA GLY A 29 -28.02 -8.36 3.70
C GLY A 29 -28.41 -9.73 4.25
N LEU A 30 -28.01 -10.07 5.48
CA LEU A 30 -28.24 -11.39 6.09
C LEU A 30 -29.53 -11.47 6.91
N THR A 31 -30.31 -10.38 6.98
CA THR A 31 -31.54 -10.32 7.79
C THR A 31 -32.68 -9.77 6.95
N GLN A 32 -33.80 -10.49 6.97
CA GLN A 32 -35.00 -10.11 6.24
C GLN A 32 -36.05 -9.49 7.17
N PRO A 33 -37.00 -8.70 6.64
CA PRO A 33 -38.14 -8.19 7.40
C PRO A 33 -39.03 -9.29 7.99
N ALA A 34 -38.85 -10.55 7.56
CA ALA A 34 -39.53 -11.72 8.09
C ALA A 34 -38.91 -12.19 9.42
N ASP A 35 -37.60 -12.04 9.59
CA ASP A 35 -36.85 -12.51 10.77
C ASP A 35 -37.08 -11.62 12.00
N LEU A 36 -37.50 -10.37 11.76
CA LEU A 36 -37.88 -9.40 12.78
C LEU A 36 -39.35 -9.51 13.22
N ARG A 37 -40.12 -10.42 12.60
CA ARG A 37 -41.54 -10.59 12.94
C ARG A 37 -41.63 -11.32 14.27
N MET A 38 -42.28 -10.69 15.24
CA MET A 38 -42.73 -11.39 16.44
C MET A 38 -43.93 -12.27 16.07
N GLU A 39 -43.90 -13.54 16.47
CA GLU A 39 -44.99 -14.53 16.30
C GLU A 39 -46.22 -14.23 17.17
N THR A 40 -46.36 -12.99 17.63
CA THR A 40 -47.54 -12.51 18.34
C THR A 40 -48.44 -11.79 17.35
N ALA A 41 -49.76 -12.00 17.45
CA ALA A 41 -50.76 -11.37 16.58
C ALA A 41 -50.68 -9.82 16.63
N GLN A 42 -49.88 -9.24 15.72
CA GLN A 42 -49.80 -7.80 15.50
C GLN A 42 -50.85 -7.38 14.48
N PRO A 43 -51.45 -6.19 14.61
CA PRO A 43 -52.36 -5.68 13.60
C PRO A 43 -51.64 -5.35 12.29
N GLU A 44 -52.34 -5.53 11.16
CA GLU A 44 -51.79 -5.39 9.79
C GLU A 44 -51.14 -4.02 9.52
N TRP A 45 -51.64 -2.94 10.14
CA TRP A 45 -51.05 -1.60 9.98
C TRP A 45 -49.64 -1.51 10.58
N THR A 46 -49.40 -2.16 11.72
CA THR A 46 -48.06 -2.26 12.33
C THR A 46 -47.15 -3.06 11.42
N LEU A 47 -47.68 -4.12 10.79
CA LEU A 47 -46.96 -4.94 9.83
C LEU A 47 -46.51 -4.13 8.59
N PHE A 48 -47.33 -3.20 8.14
CA PHE A 48 -46.94 -2.31 7.05
C PHE A 48 -45.89 -1.29 7.50
N PHE A 49 -46.10 -0.66 8.65
CA PHE A 49 -45.24 0.39 9.17
C PHE A 49 -43.81 -0.11 9.43
N TYR A 50 -43.63 -1.29 10.04
CA TYR A 50 -42.28 -1.80 10.29
C TYR A 50 -41.51 -2.08 9.00
N LYS A 51 -42.18 -2.56 7.93
CA LYS A 51 -41.53 -2.79 6.63
C LYS A 51 -41.01 -1.51 6.01
N ILE A 52 -41.79 -0.43 6.10
CA ILE A 52 -41.41 0.90 5.60
C ILE A 52 -40.23 1.44 6.40
N VAL A 53 -40.31 1.42 7.74
CA VAL A 53 -39.23 1.91 8.61
C VAL A 53 -37.94 1.09 8.44
N PHE A 54 -38.06 -0.23 8.34
CA PHE A 54 -36.92 -1.11 8.07
C PHE A 54 -36.27 -0.82 6.70
N GLY A 55 -37.08 -0.64 5.65
CA GLY A 55 -36.58 -0.26 4.33
C GLY A 55 -35.87 1.09 4.32
N PHE A 56 -36.43 2.09 5.01
CA PHE A 56 -35.80 3.40 5.17
C PHE A 56 -34.49 3.32 5.97
N TYR A 57 -34.47 2.55 7.06
CA TYR A 57 -33.25 2.28 7.84
C TYR A 57 -32.15 1.68 6.97
N MET A 58 -32.48 0.67 6.16
CA MET A 58 -31.54 0.04 5.24
C MET A 58 -31.01 1.03 4.20
N LEU A 59 -31.89 1.82 3.58
CA LEU A 59 -31.50 2.80 2.56
C LEU A 59 -30.61 3.91 3.12
N VAL A 60 -31.03 4.55 4.22
CA VAL A 60 -30.27 5.63 4.85
C VAL A 60 -28.93 5.13 5.35
N THR A 61 -28.93 4.00 6.06
CA THR A 61 -27.68 3.48 6.64
C THR A 61 -26.72 3.03 5.53
N THR A 62 -27.15 2.31 4.50
CA THR A 62 -26.26 1.93 3.40
C THR A 62 -25.71 3.14 2.63
N VAL A 63 -26.56 4.11 2.28
CA VAL A 63 -26.11 5.30 1.52
C VAL A 63 -25.18 6.17 2.36
N VAL A 64 -25.54 6.47 3.60
CA VAL A 64 -24.72 7.30 4.50
C VAL A 64 -23.42 6.59 4.86
N LEU A 65 -23.45 5.28 5.18
CA LEU A 65 -22.26 4.51 5.47
C LEU A 65 -21.30 4.51 4.28
N ILE A 66 -21.78 4.24 3.06
CA ILE A 66 -20.91 4.25 1.88
C ILE A 66 -20.38 5.65 1.62
N ASN A 67 -21.21 6.69 1.73
CA ASN A 67 -20.77 8.07 1.48
C ASN A 67 -19.70 8.53 2.49
N MET A 68 -19.88 8.20 3.77
CA MET A 68 -18.91 8.55 4.81
C MET A 68 -17.67 7.65 4.77
N LEU A 69 -17.82 6.37 4.40
CA LEU A 69 -16.70 5.44 4.22
C LEU A 69 -15.84 5.84 3.03
N ILE A 70 -16.46 6.16 1.88
CA ILE A 70 -15.74 6.66 0.70
C ILE A 70 -15.09 8.00 1.02
N ALA A 71 -15.76 8.92 1.72
CA ALA A 71 -15.16 10.20 2.09
C ALA A 71 -13.91 10.02 2.97
N MET A 72 -14.00 9.17 4.00
CA MET A 72 -12.86 8.85 4.87
C MET A 72 -11.73 8.14 4.12
N MET A 73 -12.06 7.20 3.22
CA MET A 73 -11.08 6.52 2.37
C MET A 73 -10.47 7.47 1.33
N SER A 74 -11.24 8.41 0.78
CA SER A 74 -10.78 9.33 -0.26
C SER A 74 -9.78 10.34 0.29
N ASP A 75 -10.04 10.90 1.47
CA ASP A 75 -9.13 11.82 2.16
C ASP A 75 -7.79 11.12 2.49
N THR A 76 -7.87 9.91 3.07
CA THR A 76 -6.67 9.13 3.38
C THR A 76 -5.94 8.66 2.12
N TYR A 77 -6.66 8.33 1.04
CA TYR A 77 -6.07 7.92 -0.23
C TYR A 77 -5.26 9.04 -0.89
N GLN A 78 -5.80 10.26 -0.99
CA GLN A 78 -5.08 11.38 -1.60
C GLN A 78 -3.79 11.71 -0.83
N ARG A 79 -3.83 11.66 0.50
CA ARG A 79 -2.67 11.89 1.35
C ARG A 79 -1.61 10.79 1.16
N ILE A 80 -2.00 9.52 1.18
CA ILE A 80 -1.06 8.40 1.07
C ILE A 80 -0.48 8.32 -0.35
N GLN A 81 -1.29 8.52 -1.39
CA GLN A 81 -0.84 8.47 -2.78
C GLN A 81 0.25 9.52 -3.07
N ALA A 82 0.09 10.76 -2.59
CA ALA A 82 1.08 11.81 -2.79
C ALA A 82 2.42 11.50 -2.13
N GLN A 83 2.41 10.91 -0.93
CA GLN A 83 3.63 10.51 -0.23
C GLN A 83 4.26 9.26 -0.86
N SER A 84 3.45 8.25 -1.20
CA SER A 84 3.92 7.00 -1.82
C SER A 84 4.45 7.21 -3.23
N ASP A 85 3.90 8.13 -4.03
CA ASP A 85 4.42 8.43 -5.37
C ASP A 85 5.82 9.06 -5.31
N VAL A 86 6.08 9.89 -4.31
CA VAL A 86 7.40 10.49 -4.07
C VAL A 86 8.39 9.43 -3.60
N GLU A 87 8.01 8.59 -2.64
CA GLU A 87 8.84 7.50 -2.14
C GLU A 87 9.12 6.44 -3.22
N TRP A 88 8.12 6.09 -4.03
CA TRP A 88 8.25 5.16 -5.16
C TRP A 88 9.24 5.69 -6.19
N LYS A 89 9.09 6.96 -6.59
CA LYS A 89 10.00 7.60 -7.56
C LYS A 89 11.43 7.68 -7.01
N PHE A 90 11.59 7.93 -5.71
CA PHE A 90 12.91 7.89 -5.06
C PHE A 90 13.51 6.48 -5.03
N GLY A 91 12.71 5.47 -4.67
CA GLY A 91 13.10 4.05 -4.70
C GLY A 91 13.50 3.59 -6.10
N LEU A 92 12.73 3.99 -7.11
CA LEU A 92 13.01 3.73 -8.52
C LEU A 92 14.32 4.40 -8.96
N ALA A 93 14.53 5.67 -8.63
CA ALA A 93 15.77 6.38 -8.95
C ALA A 93 17.00 5.71 -8.28
N LYS A 94 16.85 5.25 -7.04
CA LYS A 94 17.88 4.49 -6.32
C LYS A 94 18.18 3.15 -6.98
N LEU A 95 17.15 2.44 -7.43
CA LEU A 95 17.28 1.17 -8.15
C LEU A 95 18.01 1.38 -9.50
N VAL A 96 17.56 2.35 -10.30
CA VAL A 96 18.17 2.66 -11.60
C VAL A 96 19.63 3.08 -11.43
N ARG A 97 19.94 3.91 -10.44
CA ARG A 97 21.33 4.31 -10.13
C ARG A 97 22.19 3.12 -9.70
N ALA A 98 21.63 2.19 -8.92
CA ALA A 98 22.33 0.97 -8.55
C ALA A 98 22.63 0.11 -9.79
N MET A 99 21.64 -0.14 -10.64
CA MET A 99 21.81 -0.91 -11.89
C MET A 99 22.76 -0.27 -12.89
N HIS A 100 22.91 1.06 -12.90
CA HIS A 100 23.87 1.74 -13.77
C HIS A 100 25.31 1.75 -13.21
N ARG A 101 25.49 1.69 -11.88
CA ARG A 101 26.83 1.67 -11.25
C ARG A 101 27.45 0.28 -11.18
N THR A 102 26.65 -0.75 -10.94
CA THR A 102 27.07 -2.15 -11.06
C THR A 102 26.66 -2.61 -12.45
N ALA A 103 27.62 -2.97 -13.32
CA ALA A 103 27.33 -3.53 -14.64
C ALA A 103 26.16 -4.52 -14.56
N ALA A 104 25.23 -4.42 -15.51
CA ALA A 104 23.93 -5.09 -15.55
C ALA A 104 24.03 -6.62 -15.67
N THR A 105 24.61 -7.29 -14.68
CA THR A 105 24.54 -8.74 -14.53
C THR A 105 23.45 -9.07 -13.52
N PRO A 106 22.32 -9.67 -13.95
CA PRO A 106 21.30 -10.14 -13.02
C PRO A 106 21.93 -11.02 -11.93
N SER A 107 21.35 -10.98 -10.73
CA SER A 107 21.75 -11.72 -9.52
C SER A 107 22.37 -13.13 -9.75
N PRO A 108 21.89 -13.98 -10.68
CA PRO A 108 22.54 -15.26 -10.98
C PRO A 108 23.95 -15.17 -11.63
N LEU A 109 24.25 -14.15 -12.44
CA LEU A 109 25.51 -14.06 -13.20
C LEU A 109 26.69 -13.52 -12.35
N ASN A 110 26.41 -12.78 -11.27
CA ASN A 110 27.44 -12.28 -10.36
C ASN A 110 28.04 -13.40 -9.49
N LEU A 111 27.23 -14.42 -9.16
CA LEU A 111 27.69 -15.60 -8.43
C LEU A 111 28.56 -16.50 -9.30
N PHE A 112 28.16 -16.72 -10.56
CA PHE A 112 28.89 -17.58 -11.51
C PHE A 112 30.25 -16.99 -11.90
N THR A 113 30.32 -15.69 -12.17
CA THR A 113 31.59 -15.00 -12.47
C THR A 113 32.52 -14.97 -11.26
N SER A 114 31.99 -14.76 -10.05
CA SER A 114 32.76 -14.86 -8.81
C SER A 114 33.32 -16.27 -8.60
N TRP A 115 32.52 -17.32 -8.82
CA TRP A 115 32.95 -18.71 -8.70
C TRP A 115 34.00 -19.09 -9.75
N ILE A 116 33.82 -18.71 -11.02
CA ILE A 116 34.83 -18.94 -12.06
C ILE A 116 36.13 -18.23 -11.72
N SER A 117 36.06 -16.98 -11.25
CA SER A 117 37.26 -16.22 -10.88
C SER A 117 38.00 -16.85 -9.68
N TYR A 118 37.28 -17.40 -8.71
CA TYR A 118 37.84 -18.11 -7.57
C TYR A 118 38.51 -19.43 -7.99
N LEU A 119 37.85 -20.20 -8.87
CA LEU A 119 38.41 -21.44 -9.43
C LEU A 119 39.66 -21.16 -10.27
N TRP A 120 39.67 -20.07 -11.05
CA TRP A 120 40.84 -19.60 -11.81
C TRP A 120 42.00 -19.14 -10.91
N GLN A 121 41.70 -18.49 -9.78
CA GLN A 121 42.73 -18.08 -8.82
C GLN A 121 43.35 -19.30 -8.11
N LEU A 122 42.53 -20.29 -7.77
CA LEU A 122 42.99 -21.55 -7.17
C LEU A 122 43.87 -22.35 -8.13
N SER A 123 43.47 -22.49 -9.40
CA SER A 123 44.27 -23.20 -10.40
C SER A 123 45.61 -22.50 -10.66
N ARG A 124 45.63 -21.17 -10.78
CA ARG A 124 46.88 -20.39 -10.90
C ARG A 124 47.76 -20.49 -9.67
N LYS A 125 47.18 -20.55 -8.46
CA LYS A 125 47.94 -20.71 -7.22
C LYS A 125 48.56 -22.11 -7.12
N GLN A 126 47.91 -23.12 -7.67
CA GLN A 126 48.45 -24.47 -7.77
C GLN A 126 49.62 -24.55 -8.76
N GLU A 127 49.51 -23.90 -9.93
CA GLU A 127 50.61 -23.82 -10.91
C GLU A 127 51.82 -23.02 -10.40
N SER A 128 51.60 -21.92 -9.68
CA SER A 128 52.71 -21.15 -9.08
C SER A 128 53.44 -21.92 -7.98
N ASN A 129 52.72 -22.74 -7.21
CA ASN A 129 53.31 -23.60 -6.18
C ASN A 129 54.03 -24.82 -6.77
N ALA A 130 53.60 -25.32 -7.92
CA ALA A 130 54.21 -26.47 -8.59
C ALA A 130 55.44 -26.09 -9.44
N LEU A 131 55.53 -24.86 -9.95
CA LEU A 131 56.62 -24.43 -10.84
C LEU A 131 57.59 -23.40 -10.25
N GLY A 132 57.33 -22.82 -9.06
CA GLY A 132 58.31 -21.95 -8.37
C GLY A 132 58.82 -20.76 -9.19
N VAL A 133 58.06 -20.27 -10.18
CA VAL A 133 58.46 -19.15 -11.04
C VAL A 133 57.72 -17.88 -10.63
N VAL A 134 58.47 -16.94 -10.04
CA VAL A 134 58.07 -15.55 -9.82
C VAL A 134 58.00 -14.85 -11.19
N ARG A 135 56.80 -14.48 -11.66
CA ARG A 135 56.65 -13.55 -12.79
C ARG A 135 56.39 -12.13 -12.26
N PRO A 136 57.16 -11.10 -12.68
CA PRO A 136 56.83 -9.71 -12.36
C PRO A 136 55.63 -9.22 -13.17
N ALA A 137 54.83 -8.32 -12.56
CA ALA A 137 53.67 -7.68 -13.19
C ALA A 137 54.07 -6.76 -14.36
N PRO A 138 53.25 -6.64 -15.42
CA PRO A 138 53.54 -5.73 -16.52
C PRO A 138 53.37 -4.27 -16.10
N LEU A 139 54.28 -3.45 -16.63
CA LEU A 139 54.40 -2.01 -16.44
C LEU A 139 53.29 -1.24 -17.17
N SER A 140 52.03 -1.35 -16.73
CA SER A 140 50.91 -0.56 -17.27
C SER A 140 50.27 0.40 -16.25
N SER A 141 50.98 0.67 -15.15
CA SER A 141 50.65 1.74 -14.19
C SER A 141 51.23 3.10 -14.62
N GLN A 142 51.14 3.46 -15.90
CA GLN A 142 51.36 4.84 -16.35
C GLN A 142 50.00 5.47 -16.65
N MET A 143 49.41 6.01 -15.58
CA MET A 143 48.86 7.35 -15.52
C MET A 143 48.20 7.92 -16.80
N SER A 144 46.86 7.96 -16.80
CA SER A 144 46.09 8.98 -17.51
C SER A 144 45.16 9.67 -16.50
N ILE A 145 45.74 10.45 -15.60
CA ILE A 145 45.03 11.51 -14.90
C ILE A 145 44.97 12.70 -15.87
N ILE A 146 44.07 12.60 -16.84
CA ILE A 146 43.43 13.78 -17.42
C ILE A 146 41.98 13.62 -17.03
N GLY A 147 41.68 14.15 -15.84
CA GLY A 147 40.31 14.34 -15.41
C GLY A 147 39.63 15.23 -16.43
N ASP A 148 38.73 14.61 -17.20
CA ASP A 148 37.79 15.30 -18.07
C ASP A 148 36.90 16.20 -17.20
N ARG A 149 37.32 17.45 -17.06
CA ARG A 149 36.64 18.49 -16.28
C ARG A 149 35.43 19.07 -17.02
N ASN A 150 35.20 18.66 -18.28
CA ASN A 150 34.20 19.26 -19.16
C ASN A 150 32.89 18.44 -19.24
N SER A 151 32.90 17.17 -18.81
CA SER A 151 31.68 16.34 -18.80
C SER A 151 30.76 16.60 -17.58
N LEU A 152 31.27 17.25 -16.53
CA LEU A 152 30.51 17.52 -15.30
C LEU A 152 29.72 18.83 -15.29
N GLU A 153 29.98 19.77 -16.21
CA GLU A 153 29.27 21.07 -16.21
C GLU A 153 27.90 21.04 -16.92
N HIS A 154 27.60 20.03 -17.73
CA HIS A 154 26.35 20.04 -18.50
C HIS A 154 25.10 19.63 -17.70
N VAL A 155 25.24 19.11 -16.48
CA VAL A 155 24.11 18.51 -15.72
C VAL A 155 23.73 19.31 -14.47
N THR A 156 24.52 20.29 -14.03
CA THR A 156 24.30 21.02 -12.77
C THR A 156 24.48 22.53 -12.88
N ASP A 157 23.99 23.18 -13.93
CA ASP A 157 23.93 24.65 -13.94
C ASP A 157 22.75 25.15 -13.09
N TRP A 158 22.97 25.20 -11.77
CA TRP A 158 22.02 25.71 -10.79
C TRP A 158 21.61 27.16 -11.08
N ARG A 159 22.41 27.93 -11.83
CA ARG A 159 22.08 29.33 -12.17
C ARG A 159 20.88 29.41 -13.10
N VAL A 160 20.72 28.46 -14.02
CA VAL A 160 19.57 28.39 -14.94
C VAL A 160 18.31 27.98 -14.18
N VAL A 161 18.41 26.96 -13.32
CA VAL A 161 17.28 26.48 -12.49
C VAL A 161 16.79 27.59 -11.55
N VAL A 162 17.71 28.29 -10.88
CA VAL A 162 17.37 29.41 -9.98
C VAL A 162 16.71 30.55 -10.75
N LYS A 163 17.24 30.93 -11.92
CA LYS A 163 16.64 31.98 -12.76
C LYS A 163 15.22 31.61 -13.19
N GLN A 164 14.99 30.37 -13.60
CA GLN A 164 13.67 29.90 -14.01
C GLN A 164 12.67 29.87 -12.84
N TYR A 165 13.11 29.42 -11.66
CA TYR A 165 12.27 29.39 -10.46
C TYR A 165 11.85 30.79 -10.01
N ILE A 166 12.79 31.75 -10.01
CA ILE A 166 12.51 33.15 -9.66
C ILE A 166 11.52 33.75 -10.67
N SER A 167 11.72 33.53 -11.97
CA SER A 167 10.80 34.01 -13.02
C SER A 167 9.38 33.46 -12.85
N ASN A 168 9.24 32.16 -12.59
CA ASN A 168 7.92 31.51 -12.47
C ASN A 168 7.14 31.94 -11.21
N ASN A 169 7.83 32.23 -10.09
CA ASN A 169 7.19 32.72 -8.88
C ASN A 169 6.86 34.22 -8.95
N LEU A 170 7.69 35.03 -9.62
CA LEU A 170 7.39 36.44 -9.86
C LEU A 170 6.16 36.65 -10.74
N SER A 171 5.90 35.76 -11.71
CA SER A 171 4.68 35.81 -12.55
C SER A 171 3.38 35.45 -11.81
N GLN A 172 3.43 34.90 -10.59
CA GLN A 172 2.24 34.61 -9.78
C GLN A 172 1.93 35.70 -8.75
N CYS A 173 2.75 36.76 -8.68
CA CYS A 173 2.62 37.86 -7.73
C CYS A 173 2.00 39.15 -8.32
N ASN A 174 1.56 39.10 -9.58
CA ASN A 174 0.75 40.12 -10.28
C ASN A 174 -0.59 39.50 -10.69
#